data_AF-A0A919NT51-F1
#
_entry.id   AF-A0A919NT51-F1
#
_cell.length_a   1.000
_cell.length_b   1.000
_cell.length_c   1.000
_cell.angle_alpha   90.00
_cell.angle_beta   90.00
_cell.angle_gamma   90.00
#
_symmetry.space_group_name_H-M   'P 1'
#
loop_
_entity.id
_entity.type
_entity.pdbx_description
1 polymer ?
#
loop_
_entity_poly.entity_id
_entity_poly.type
_entity_poly.pdbx_seq_one_letter_code
_entity_poly.pdbx_strand_id
1 'polypeptide(L)'
;MTRSESRFRRLLALYPKGHREEYGEEMLGVLLADGRTGPGVTADLVRGALGARFRQASTSLREALRDEGWRHVAYPVHFFGSLLLLAVAVGRFAMAILTMVRRPDYDISPFYGVDLVGALGWAVAVTGAVLGVRLLGVVGAAAGLAGEVVVPFRDAQVLNPSSWIIVAATVVLIAAAVSVRRAAPRGWRFVTAAGVVLIAQGLAPFGLHVPMFGLVPVLAVIAVGAPGLGRRFRGLIPRTSKGA
;
A
#
# COMPACT_ATOMS: atom_id res chain seq x y z
N MET A 1 -19.61 29.51 32.87
CA MET A 1 -19.47 28.67 31.67
C MET A 1 -20.86 28.36 31.12
N THR A 2 -21.13 28.77 29.89
CA THR A 2 -22.41 28.49 29.23
C THR A 2 -22.40 27.08 28.63
N ARG A 3 -23.58 26.47 28.44
CA ARG A 3 -23.71 25.10 27.89
C ARG A 3 -23.18 24.98 26.45
N SER A 4 -23.21 26.07 25.69
CA SER A 4 -22.64 26.17 24.35
C SER A 4 -21.11 26.19 24.37
N GLU A 5 -20.52 26.95 25.28
CA GLU A 5 -19.06 27.03 25.46
C GLU A 5 -18.46 25.65 25.79
N SER A 6 -19.07 24.90 26.71
CA SER A 6 -18.57 23.56 27.06
C SER A 6 -18.64 22.59 25.87
N ARG A 7 -19.69 22.69 25.06
CA ARG A 7 -19.84 21.89 23.83
C ARG A 7 -18.78 22.25 22.80
N PHE A 8 -18.51 23.54 22.57
CA PHE A 8 -17.48 23.97 21.64
C PHE A 8 -16.07 23.60 22.11
N ARG A 9 -15.75 23.74 23.40
CA ARG A 9 -14.48 23.26 23.98
C ARG A 9 -14.29 21.75 23.75
N ARG A 10 -15.36 20.96 23.88
CA ARG A 10 -15.31 19.51 23.62
C ARG A 10 -15.09 19.18 22.14
N LEU A 11 -15.63 19.99 21.22
CA LEU A 11 -15.37 19.84 19.78
C LEU A 11 -13.95 20.26 19.40
N LEU A 12 -13.45 21.35 19.98
CA LEU A 12 -12.07 21.80 19.76
C LEU A 12 -11.05 20.76 20.24
N ALA A 13 -11.39 19.90 21.20
CA ALA A 13 -10.53 18.79 21.63
C ALA A 13 -10.18 17.78 20.51
N LEU A 14 -10.93 17.77 19.39
CA LEU A 14 -10.60 16.97 18.21
C LEU A 14 -9.37 17.50 17.45
N TYR A 15 -9.08 18.81 17.56
CA TYR A 15 -7.92 19.42 16.94
C TYR A 15 -6.61 18.97 17.61
N PRO A 16 -5.50 18.89 16.85
CA PRO A 16 -4.18 18.61 17.40
C PRO A 16 -3.81 19.52 18.58
N LYS A 17 -3.08 18.99 19.56
CA LYS A 17 -2.72 19.71 20.80
C LYS A 17 -2.04 21.05 20.53
N GLY A 18 -1.03 21.10 19.66
CA GLY A 18 -0.33 22.34 19.32
C GLY A 18 -1.23 23.40 18.68
N HIS A 19 -2.14 22.99 17.78
CA HIS A 19 -3.07 23.93 17.15
C HIS A 19 -4.10 24.49 18.15
N ARG A 20 -4.52 23.67 19.12
CA ARG A 20 -5.37 24.13 20.23
C ARG A 20 -4.67 25.12 21.16
N GLU A 21 -3.40 24.89 21.46
CA GLU A 21 -2.63 25.76 22.35
C GLU A 21 -2.42 27.14 21.73
N GLU A 22 -2.23 27.21 20.41
CA GLU A 22 -1.97 28.45 19.70
C GLU A 22 -3.25 29.22 19.32
N TYR A 23 -4.29 28.54 18.81
CA TYR A 23 -5.49 29.19 18.25
C TYR A 23 -6.80 28.85 18.99
N GLY A 24 -6.77 28.02 20.04
CA GLY A 24 -7.98 27.46 20.64
C GLY A 24 -8.94 28.50 21.24
N GLU A 25 -8.41 29.53 21.91
CA GLU A 25 -9.24 30.59 22.52
C GLU A 25 -9.75 31.58 21.46
N GLU A 26 -8.98 31.85 20.40
CA GLU A 26 -9.44 32.67 19.27
C GLU A 26 -10.58 31.96 18.52
N MET A 27 -10.43 30.67 18.21
CA MET A 27 -11.48 29.87 17.58
C MET A 27 -12.75 29.80 18.43
N LEU A 28 -12.61 29.67 19.75
CA LEU A 28 -13.74 29.69 20.68
C LEU A 28 -14.44 31.06 20.67
N GLY A 29 -13.68 32.15 20.66
CA GLY A 29 -14.20 33.50 20.55
C GLY A 29 -15.01 33.72 19.26
N VAL A 30 -14.49 33.29 18.12
CA VAL A 30 -15.18 33.37 16.82
C VAL A 30 -16.48 32.55 16.82
N LEU A 31 -16.45 31.32 17.37
CA LEU A 31 -17.63 30.46 17.45
C LEU A 31 -18.73 31.02 18.36
N LEU A 32 -18.35 31.67 19.47
CA LEU A 32 -19.30 32.31 20.36
C LEU A 32 -19.86 33.60 19.76
N ALA A 33 -19.04 34.36 19.02
CA ALA A 33 -19.45 35.60 18.37
C ALA A 33 -20.40 35.40 17.17
N ASP A 34 -20.20 34.33 16.39
CA ASP A 34 -21.09 34.00 15.25
C ASP A 34 -22.49 33.55 15.71
N GLY A 35 -22.63 33.06 16.95
CA GLY A 35 -23.92 32.69 17.57
C GLY A 35 -24.64 31.50 16.90
N ARG A 36 -24.11 30.96 15.80
CA ARG A 36 -24.70 29.83 15.07
C ARG A 36 -24.58 28.55 15.89
N THR A 37 -25.70 27.87 16.03
CA THR A 37 -25.78 26.56 16.68
C THR A 37 -26.47 25.57 15.75
N GLY A 38 -25.95 24.35 15.64
CA GLY A 38 -26.57 23.32 14.79
C GLY A 38 -25.60 22.24 14.29
N PRO A 39 -26.13 21.23 13.59
CA PRO A 39 -25.34 20.13 13.04
C PRO A 39 -24.36 20.59 11.95
N GLY A 40 -24.69 21.63 11.16
CA GLY A 40 -23.79 22.18 10.13
C GLY A 40 -22.48 22.70 10.70
N VAL A 41 -22.54 23.56 11.73
CA VAL A 41 -21.35 24.09 12.43
C VAL A 41 -20.52 22.96 13.03
N THR A 42 -21.18 21.91 13.55
CA THR A 42 -20.47 20.74 14.09
C THR A 42 -19.74 19.98 12.97
N ALA A 43 -20.39 19.78 11.83
CA ALA A 43 -19.79 19.11 10.68
C ALA A 43 -18.61 19.90 10.10
N ASP A 44 -18.72 21.22 10.01
CA ASP A 44 -17.63 22.09 9.54
C ASP A 44 -16.42 22.03 10.48
N LEU A 45 -16.65 22.06 11.80
CA LEU A 45 -15.58 21.91 12.80
C LEU A 45 -14.92 20.54 12.74
N VAL A 46 -15.69 19.47 12.58
CA VAL A 46 -15.16 18.11 12.42
C VAL A 46 -14.35 18.01 11.13
N ARG A 47 -14.84 18.56 10.02
CA ARG A 47 -14.12 18.61 8.74
C ARG A 47 -12.82 19.39 8.85
N GLY A 48 -12.83 20.53 9.54
CA GLY A 48 -11.64 21.33 9.82
C GLY A 48 -10.62 20.57 10.69
N ALA A 49 -11.08 19.90 11.75
CA ALA A 49 -10.24 19.10 12.64
C ALA A 49 -9.60 17.91 11.90
N LEU A 50 -10.38 17.20 11.08
CA LEU A 50 -9.89 16.11 10.24
C LEU A 50 -8.88 16.62 9.21
N GLY A 51 -9.15 17.76 8.57
CA GLY A 51 -8.21 18.40 7.65
C GLY A 51 -6.89 18.77 8.31
N ALA A 52 -6.93 19.37 9.51
CA ALA A 52 -5.74 19.72 10.29
C ALA A 52 -4.93 18.48 10.69
N ARG A 53 -5.60 17.41 11.18
CA ARG A 53 -4.95 16.14 11.49
C ARG A 53 -4.34 15.48 10.26
N PHE A 54 -5.04 15.48 9.14
CA PHE A 54 -4.53 14.89 7.89
C PHE A 54 -3.31 15.68 7.39
N ARG A 55 -3.35 17.01 7.45
CA ARG A 55 -2.19 17.85 7.11
C ARG A 55 -0.99 17.56 8.01
N GLN A 56 -1.19 17.50 9.33
CA GLN A 56 -0.10 17.16 10.26
C GLN A 56 0.45 15.75 10.00
N ALA A 57 -0.41 14.76 9.83
CA ALA A 57 -0.01 13.39 9.50
C ALA A 57 0.74 13.33 8.16
N SER A 58 0.34 14.13 7.17
CA SER A 58 1.03 14.20 5.88
C SER A 58 2.42 14.83 6.01
N THR A 59 2.60 15.82 6.89
CA THR A 59 3.90 16.43 7.17
C THR A 59 4.81 15.46 7.90
N SER A 60 4.31 14.80 8.95
CA SER A 60 5.08 13.78 9.68
C SER A 60 5.42 12.57 8.80
N LEU A 61 4.48 12.16 7.93
CA LEU A 61 4.74 11.13 6.93
C LEU A 61 5.83 11.62 5.97
N ARG A 62 5.75 12.86 5.46
CA ARG A 62 6.77 13.42 4.57
C ARG A 62 8.16 13.48 5.22
N GLU A 63 8.23 13.78 6.51
CA GLU A 63 9.47 13.73 7.29
C GLU A 63 9.99 12.31 7.47
N ALA A 64 9.13 11.36 7.85
CA ALA A 64 9.48 9.94 7.91
C ALA A 64 9.93 9.38 6.54
N LEU A 65 9.30 9.85 5.46
CA LEU A 65 9.65 9.49 4.07
C LEU A 65 10.93 10.18 3.56
N ARG A 66 11.41 11.21 4.27
CA ARG A 66 12.71 11.84 4.00
C ARG A 66 13.86 11.06 4.61
N ASP A 67 13.60 10.29 5.66
CA ASP A 67 14.60 9.40 6.25
C ASP A 67 15.05 8.34 5.22
N GLU A 68 16.36 8.21 5.07
CA GLU A 68 17.00 7.34 4.08
C GLU A 68 16.67 5.86 4.33
N GLY A 69 16.40 5.49 5.59
CA GLY A 69 16.01 4.14 5.96
C GLY A 69 14.72 3.68 5.28
N TRP A 70 13.68 4.51 5.27
CA TRP A 70 12.38 4.18 4.68
C TRP A 70 12.44 4.06 3.16
N ARG A 71 13.24 4.90 2.51
CA ARG A 71 13.48 4.81 1.06
C ARG A 71 14.13 3.50 0.66
N HIS A 72 14.92 2.89 1.55
CA HIS A 72 15.52 1.60 1.31
C HIS A 72 14.49 0.45 1.31
N VAL A 73 13.50 0.52 2.20
CA VAL A 73 12.43 -0.48 2.33
C VAL A 73 11.34 -0.30 1.27
N ALA A 74 11.10 0.95 0.83
CA ALA A 74 10.05 1.26 -0.15
C ALA A 74 10.27 0.58 -1.51
N TYR A 75 11.51 0.42 -1.96
CA TYR A 75 11.77 -0.20 -3.28
C TYR A 75 11.36 -1.68 -3.33
N PRO A 76 11.78 -2.55 -2.37
CA PRO A 76 11.25 -3.91 -2.29
C PRO A 76 9.73 -3.95 -2.24
N VAL A 77 9.10 -3.14 -1.37
CA VAL A 77 7.63 -3.13 -1.24
C VAL A 77 6.95 -2.76 -2.55
N HIS A 78 7.44 -1.73 -3.24
CA HIS A 78 6.93 -1.33 -4.56
C HIS A 78 7.08 -2.47 -5.58
N PHE A 79 8.27 -3.05 -5.70
CA PHE A 79 8.53 -4.11 -6.68
C PHE A 79 7.71 -5.37 -6.40
N PHE A 80 7.80 -5.92 -5.19
CA PHE A 80 7.13 -7.16 -4.82
C PHE A 80 5.62 -7.00 -4.76
N GLY A 81 5.13 -5.89 -4.21
CA GLY A 81 3.70 -5.65 -4.15
C GLY A 81 3.10 -5.43 -5.53
N SER A 82 3.78 -4.72 -6.44
CA SER A 82 3.32 -4.61 -7.84
C SER A 82 3.33 -5.95 -8.56
N LEU A 83 4.36 -6.78 -8.32
CA LEU A 83 4.46 -8.11 -8.92
C LEU A 83 3.35 -9.05 -8.42
N LEU A 84 3.07 -9.02 -7.12
CA LEU A 84 1.97 -9.77 -6.50
C LEU A 84 0.62 -9.34 -7.08
N LEU A 85 0.36 -8.02 -7.15
CA LEU A 85 -0.90 -7.51 -7.67
C LEU A 85 -1.04 -7.76 -9.18
N LEU A 86 0.04 -7.70 -9.94
CA LEU A 86 0.04 -8.14 -11.34
C LEU A 86 -0.33 -9.62 -11.47
N ALA A 87 0.26 -10.49 -10.63
CA ALA A 87 -0.07 -11.92 -10.63
C ALA A 87 -1.55 -12.17 -10.34
N VAL A 88 -2.11 -11.47 -9.35
CA VAL A 88 -3.54 -11.55 -9.01
C VAL A 88 -4.40 -11.06 -10.17
N ALA A 89 -4.08 -9.91 -10.77
CA ALA A 89 -4.82 -9.36 -11.90
C ALA A 89 -4.78 -10.28 -13.13
N VAL A 90 -3.61 -10.83 -13.47
CA VAL A 90 -3.45 -11.80 -14.55
C VAL A 90 -4.23 -13.09 -14.26
N GLY A 91 -4.19 -13.59 -13.03
CA GLY A 91 -4.96 -14.77 -12.63
C GLY A 91 -6.47 -14.58 -12.79
N ARG A 92 -6.99 -13.42 -12.38
CA ARG A 92 -8.40 -13.03 -12.58
C ARG A 92 -8.75 -12.93 -14.07
N PHE A 93 -7.91 -12.26 -14.84
CA PHE A 93 -8.11 -12.12 -16.28
C PHE A 93 -8.09 -13.48 -17.02
N ALA A 94 -7.17 -14.36 -16.65
CA ALA A 94 -7.10 -15.71 -17.19
C ALA A 94 -8.35 -16.54 -16.83
N MET A 95 -8.87 -16.39 -15.61
CA MET A 95 -10.13 -17.01 -15.19
C MET A 95 -11.34 -16.49 -15.98
N ALA A 96 -11.38 -15.19 -16.28
CA ALA A 96 -12.43 -14.62 -17.13
C ALA A 96 -12.38 -15.22 -18.54
N ILE A 97 -11.20 -15.30 -19.16
CA ILE A 97 -11.02 -15.94 -20.47
C ILE A 97 -11.41 -17.42 -20.44
N LEU A 98 -10.96 -18.18 -19.43
CA LEU A 98 -11.29 -19.60 -19.35
C LEU A 98 -12.79 -19.82 -19.17
N THR A 99 -13.46 -18.95 -18.40
CA THR A 99 -14.91 -18.99 -18.22
C THR A 99 -15.62 -18.69 -19.53
N MET A 100 -15.14 -17.71 -20.32
CA MET A 100 -15.63 -17.44 -21.67
C MET A 100 -15.60 -18.69 -22.55
N VAL A 101 -14.44 -19.34 -22.59
CA VAL A 101 -14.20 -20.50 -23.47
C VAL A 101 -15.06 -21.68 -23.04
N ARG A 102 -15.30 -21.86 -21.74
CA ARG A 102 -16.11 -22.96 -21.20
C ARG A 102 -17.62 -22.69 -21.22
N ARG A 103 -18.03 -21.42 -21.21
CA ARG A 103 -19.44 -20.99 -21.13
C ARG A 103 -19.67 -19.83 -22.11
N PRO A 104 -19.80 -20.12 -23.41
CA PRO A 104 -19.94 -19.08 -24.44
C PRO A 104 -21.23 -18.25 -24.27
N ASP A 105 -22.25 -18.79 -23.59
CA ASP A 105 -23.52 -18.09 -23.33
C ASP A 105 -23.42 -17.04 -22.20
N TYR A 106 -22.29 -16.97 -21.51
CA TYR A 106 -22.10 -16.08 -20.36
C TYR A 106 -21.52 -14.73 -20.82
N ASP A 107 -22.31 -13.65 -20.72
CA ASP A 107 -21.84 -12.30 -21.10
C ASP A 107 -20.89 -11.73 -20.04
N ILE A 108 -19.62 -11.64 -20.40
CA ILE A 108 -18.52 -11.10 -19.59
C ILE A 108 -17.94 -9.81 -20.16
N SER A 109 -18.60 -9.22 -21.18
CA SER A 109 -18.21 -7.95 -21.79
C SER A 109 -17.83 -6.83 -20.78
N PRO A 110 -18.51 -6.66 -19.64
CA PRO A 110 -18.15 -5.63 -18.67
C PRO A 110 -16.79 -5.87 -17.97
N PHE A 111 -16.40 -7.13 -17.77
CA PHE A 111 -15.21 -7.50 -16.97
C PHE A 111 -13.91 -7.14 -17.69
N TYR A 112 -13.87 -7.28 -19.02
CA TYR A 112 -12.64 -7.12 -19.81
C TYR A 112 -11.98 -5.75 -19.68
N GLY A 113 -12.74 -4.66 -19.73
CA GLY A 113 -12.16 -3.32 -19.75
C GLY A 113 -11.43 -2.98 -18.45
N VAL A 114 -12.09 -3.22 -17.31
CA VAL A 114 -11.55 -2.80 -16.00
C VAL A 114 -10.44 -3.73 -15.53
N ASP A 115 -10.61 -5.05 -15.70
CA ASP A 115 -9.58 -6.02 -15.34
C ASP A 115 -8.31 -5.84 -16.20
N LEU A 116 -8.48 -5.51 -17.49
CA LEU A 116 -7.35 -5.21 -18.37
C LEU A 116 -6.63 -3.92 -17.96
N VAL A 117 -7.36 -2.85 -17.61
CA VAL A 117 -6.75 -1.62 -17.09
C VAL A 117 -5.98 -1.89 -15.80
N GLY A 118 -6.54 -2.70 -14.89
CA GLY A 118 -5.86 -3.13 -13.67
C GLY A 118 -4.56 -3.88 -13.97
N ALA A 119 -4.62 -4.91 -14.81
CA ALA A 119 -3.46 -5.72 -15.20
C ALA A 119 -2.37 -4.89 -15.91
N LEU A 120 -2.75 -4.02 -16.86
CA LEU A 120 -1.82 -3.14 -17.55
C LEU A 120 -1.21 -2.11 -16.59
N GLY A 121 -1.99 -1.55 -15.67
CA GLY A 121 -1.50 -0.65 -14.62
C GLY A 121 -0.42 -1.32 -13.77
N TRP A 122 -0.67 -2.52 -13.27
CA TRP A 122 0.31 -3.29 -12.50
C TRP A 122 1.53 -3.69 -13.33
N ALA A 123 1.36 -4.02 -14.61
CA ALA A 123 2.48 -4.30 -15.52
C ALA A 123 3.39 -3.08 -15.66
N VAL A 124 2.80 -1.89 -15.91
CA VAL A 124 3.54 -0.62 -15.97
C VAL A 124 4.22 -0.31 -14.64
N ALA A 125 3.58 -0.60 -13.50
CA ALA A 125 4.17 -0.42 -12.18
C ALA A 125 5.43 -1.29 -12.00
N VAL A 126 5.34 -2.59 -12.34
CA VAL A 126 6.48 -3.53 -12.31
C VAL A 126 7.59 -3.06 -13.25
N THR A 127 7.26 -2.64 -14.48
CA THR A 127 8.25 -2.08 -15.42
C THR A 127 8.92 -0.84 -14.84
N GLY A 128 8.14 0.07 -14.25
CA GLY A 128 8.66 1.26 -13.57
C GLY A 128 9.59 0.92 -12.41
N ALA A 129 9.27 -0.12 -11.63
CA ALA A 129 10.13 -0.63 -10.57
C ALA A 129 11.45 -1.21 -11.12
N VAL A 130 11.39 -2.06 -12.15
CA VAL A 130 12.57 -2.69 -12.79
C VAL A 130 13.50 -1.65 -13.43
N LEU A 131 12.94 -0.71 -14.18
CA LEU A 131 13.69 0.35 -14.84
C LEU A 131 14.14 1.47 -13.88
N GLY A 132 13.66 1.44 -12.63
CA GLY A 132 13.86 2.52 -11.67
C GLY A 132 13.28 3.85 -12.16
N VAL A 133 12.18 3.84 -12.92
CA VAL A 133 11.50 5.06 -13.38
C VAL A 133 10.30 5.31 -12.47
N ARG A 134 10.51 6.19 -11.48
CA ARG A 134 9.51 6.50 -10.43
C ARG A 134 8.16 6.91 -11.02
N LEU A 135 8.15 7.76 -12.05
CA LEU A 135 6.90 8.24 -12.65
C LEU A 135 6.09 7.09 -13.25
N LEU A 136 6.74 6.16 -13.98
CA LEU A 136 6.08 4.97 -14.51
C LEU A 136 5.53 4.09 -13.39
N GLY A 137 6.30 3.88 -12.32
CA GLY A 137 5.86 3.12 -11.14
C GLY A 137 4.59 3.71 -10.51
N VAL A 138 4.57 5.02 -10.31
CA VAL A 138 3.43 5.74 -9.70
C VAL A 138 2.21 5.74 -10.62
N VAL A 139 2.38 6.08 -11.91
CA VAL A 139 1.28 6.10 -12.87
C VAL A 139 0.69 4.71 -13.05
N GLY A 140 1.54 3.68 -13.17
CA GLY A 140 1.12 2.30 -13.25
C GLY A 140 0.35 1.85 -12.00
N ALA A 141 0.91 2.09 -10.80
CA ALA A 141 0.25 1.71 -9.55
C ALA A 141 -1.07 2.46 -9.31
N ALA A 142 -1.17 3.73 -9.74
CA ALA A 142 -2.40 4.50 -9.67
C ALA A 142 -3.46 3.95 -10.63
N ALA A 143 -3.09 3.60 -11.86
CA ALA A 143 -3.98 2.96 -12.83
C ALA A 143 -4.44 1.57 -12.36
N GLY A 144 -3.52 0.77 -11.81
CA GLY A 144 -3.80 -0.53 -11.20
C GLY A 144 -4.78 -0.43 -10.05
N LEU A 145 -4.53 0.48 -9.10
CA LEU A 145 -5.44 0.76 -7.98
C LEU A 145 -6.82 1.24 -8.46
N ALA A 146 -6.88 2.12 -9.46
CA ALA A 146 -8.16 2.58 -10.01
C ALA A 146 -8.97 1.41 -10.59
N GLY A 147 -8.32 0.48 -11.30
CA GLY A 147 -8.94 -0.76 -11.75
C GLY A 147 -9.53 -1.59 -10.61
N GLU A 148 -8.76 -1.78 -9.53
CA GLU A 148 -9.23 -2.56 -8.36
C GLU A 148 -10.36 -1.89 -7.58
N VAL A 149 -10.40 -0.55 -7.54
CA VAL A 149 -11.47 0.19 -6.84
C VAL A 149 -12.79 0.12 -7.61
N VAL A 150 -12.76 0.07 -8.95
CA VAL A 150 -13.99 0.02 -9.77
C VAL A 150 -14.69 -1.35 -9.67
N VAL A 151 -13.96 -2.43 -9.41
CA VAL A 151 -14.50 -3.81 -9.38
C VAL A 151 -15.58 -3.99 -8.29
N PRO A 152 -15.35 -3.66 -6.99
CA PRO A 152 -16.35 -3.83 -5.94
C PRO A 152 -17.67 -3.08 -6.14
N PHE A 153 -17.66 -1.96 -6.88
CA PHE A 153 -18.88 -1.18 -7.11
C PHE A 153 -19.85 -1.84 -8.08
N ARG A 154 -19.41 -2.88 -8.80
CA ARG A 154 -20.26 -3.61 -9.77
C ARG A 154 -21.01 -4.76 -9.13
N ASP A 155 -20.37 -5.48 -8.20
CA ASP A 155 -20.96 -6.62 -7.51
C ASP A 155 -21.21 -6.30 -6.04
N ALA A 156 -22.37 -5.71 -5.76
CA ALA A 156 -22.82 -5.36 -4.40
C ALA A 156 -22.86 -6.57 -3.43
N GLN A 157 -22.75 -7.81 -3.92
CA GLN A 157 -22.73 -9.03 -3.11
C GLN A 157 -21.33 -9.50 -2.68
N VAL A 158 -20.23 -8.91 -3.15
CA VAL A 158 -18.85 -9.41 -2.90
C VAL A 158 -18.02 -8.45 -2.02
N LEU A 159 -18.66 -7.83 -1.01
CA LEU A 159 -18.03 -6.83 -0.15
C LEU A 159 -16.89 -7.34 0.76
N ASN A 160 -16.64 -8.66 0.86
CA ASN A 160 -15.75 -9.21 1.90
C ASN A 160 -14.34 -9.69 1.46
N PRO A 161 -14.10 -10.20 0.23
CA PRO A 161 -12.74 -10.60 -0.18
C PRO A 161 -11.87 -9.48 -0.76
N SER A 162 -12.44 -8.38 -1.24
CA SER A 162 -11.71 -7.41 -2.09
C SER A 162 -11.01 -6.28 -1.32
N SER A 163 -11.32 -6.11 -0.04
CA SER A 163 -10.85 -4.98 0.77
C SER A 163 -9.32 -4.99 0.98
N TRP A 164 -8.71 -6.17 1.14
CA TRP A 164 -7.26 -6.27 1.32
C TRP A 164 -6.48 -5.91 0.05
N ILE A 165 -7.04 -6.13 -1.14
CA ILE A 165 -6.41 -5.79 -2.42
C ILE A 165 -6.28 -4.27 -2.54
N ILE A 166 -7.33 -3.52 -2.19
CA ILE A 166 -7.31 -2.05 -2.20
C ILE A 166 -6.26 -1.52 -1.23
N VAL A 167 -6.16 -2.11 -0.03
CA VAL A 167 -5.14 -1.75 0.96
C VAL A 167 -3.73 -2.05 0.41
N ALA A 168 -3.52 -3.24 -0.15
CA ALA A 168 -2.23 -3.63 -0.74
C ALA A 168 -1.84 -2.70 -1.90
N ALA A 169 -2.77 -2.41 -2.80
CA ALA A 169 -2.59 -1.50 -3.93
C ALA A 169 -2.24 -0.07 -3.48
N THR A 170 -2.89 0.40 -2.41
CA THR A 170 -2.59 1.71 -1.81
C THR A 170 -1.18 1.73 -1.22
N VAL A 171 -0.78 0.67 -0.50
CA VAL A 171 0.59 0.53 0.03
C VAL A 171 1.63 0.52 -1.09
N VAL A 172 1.35 -0.19 -2.18
CA VAL A 172 2.23 -0.24 -3.37
C VAL A 172 2.35 1.12 -4.04
N LEU A 173 1.24 1.86 -4.18
CA LEU A 173 1.26 3.21 -4.73
C LEU A 173 2.10 4.16 -3.87
N ILE A 174 1.95 4.12 -2.55
CA ILE A 174 2.75 4.91 -1.62
C ILE A 174 4.23 4.51 -1.74
N ALA A 175 4.54 3.22 -1.76
CA ALA A 175 5.90 2.72 -1.91
C ALA A 175 6.53 3.16 -3.24
N ALA A 176 5.78 3.11 -4.35
CA ALA A 176 6.19 3.61 -5.66
C ALA A 176 6.51 5.11 -5.60
N ALA A 177 5.63 5.89 -4.96
CA ALA A 177 5.80 7.32 -4.79
C ALA A 177 7.01 7.69 -3.94
N VAL A 178 7.47 6.82 -3.04
CA VAL A 178 8.60 7.08 -2.13
C VAL A 178 9.92 6.52 -2.67
N SER A 179 9.85 5.48 -3.51
CA SER A 179 11.03 4.78 -4.01
C SER A 179 12.00 5.73 -4.76
N VAL A 180 13.29 5.62 -4.44
CA VAL A 180 14.37 6.35 -5.10
C VAL A 180 15.08 5.42 -6.08
N ARG A 181 15.52 5.96 -7.23
CA ARG A 181 16.34 5.23 -8.21
C ARG A 181 17.50 4.53 -7.51
N ARG A 182 17.58 3.21 -7.65
CA ARG A 182 18.79 2.43 -7.32
C ARG A 182 19.11 1.48 -8.45
N ALA A 183 20.41 1.19 -8.57
CA ALA A 183 20.89 0.04 -9.31
C ALA A 183 20.17 -1.23 -8.80
N ALA A 184 19.80 -2.12 -9.73
CA ALA A 184 19.01 -3.31 -9.43
C ALA A 184 19.52 -4.05 -8.19
N PRO A 185 18.63 -4.48 -7.27
CA PRO A 185 19.06 -5.15 -6.05
C PRO A 185 19.84 -6.42 -6.39
N ARG A 186 21.04 -6.56 -5.80
CA ARG A 186 21.78 -7.82 -5.79
C ARG A 186 20.86 -8.91 -5.23
N GLY A 187 20.52 -9.90 -6.04
CA GLY A 187 19.61 -10.99 -5.66
C GLY A 187 18.28 -11.06 -6.43
N TRP A 188 18.06 -10.20 -7.44
CA TRP A 188 16.82 -10.18 -8.23
C TRP A 188 16.40 -11.54 -8.81
N ARG A 189 17.36 -12.43 -9.12
CA ARG A 189 17.10 -13.77 -9.68
C ARG A 189 16.29 -14.66 -8.72
N PHE A 190 16.60 -14.61 -7.43
CA PHE A 190 15.88 -15.38 -6.41
C PHE A 190 14.47 -14.83 -6.19
N VAL A 191 14.37 -13.51 -6.29
CA VAL A 191 13.12 -12.77 -6.17
C VAL A 191 12.18 -13.08 -7.33
N THR A 192 12.68 -13.09 -8.57
CA THR A 192 11.88 -13.51 -9.72
C THR A 192 11.50 -14.97 -9.65
N ALA A 193 12.39 -15.85 -9.16
CA ALA A 193 12.06 -17.25 -8.96
C ALA A 193 10.91 -17.42 -7.93
N ALA A 194 10.95 -16.71 -6.81
CA ALA A 194 9.89 -16.72 -5.81
C ALA A 194 8.57 -16.18 -6.40
N GLY A 195 8.62 -15.10 -7.18
CA GLY A 195 7.44 -14.56 -7.87
C GLY A 195 6.82 -15.53 -8.85
N VAL A 196 7.63 -16.23 -9.66
CA VAL A 196 7.18 -17.28 -10.58
C VAL A 196 6.54 -18.44 -9.81
N VAL A 197 7.12 -18.86 -8.69
CA VAL A 197 6.53 -19.91 -7.84
C VAL A 197 5.19 -19.46 -7.27
N LEU A 198 5.06 -18.21 -6.84
CA LEU A 198 3.82 -17.67 -6.28
C LEU A 198 2.72 -17.56 -7.36
N ILE A 199 3.08 -17.14 -8.57
CA ILE A 199 2.20 -17.18 -9.75
C ILE A 199 1.76 -18.62 -10.03
N ALA A 200 2.70 -19.56 -10.07
CA ALA A 200 2.41 -20.97 -10.33
C ALA A 200 1.49 -21.58 -9.25
N GLN A 201 1.64 -21.17 -7.98
CA GLN A 201 0.74 -21.58 -6.88
C GLN A 201 -0.63 -20.95 -6.97
N GLY A 202 -0.72 -19.67 -7.36
CA GLY A 202 -2.00 -19.01 -7.65
C GLY A 202 -2.77 -19.69 -8.78
N LEU A 203 -2.06 -20.38 -9.67
CA LEU A 203 -2.61 -21.22 -10.74
C LEU A 203 -2.89 -22.68 -10.32
N ALA A 204 -2.63 -23.07 -9.07
CA ALA A 204 -2.93 -24.42 -8.55
C ALA A 204 -4.44 -24.80 -8.46
N PRO A 205 -5.41 -23.90 -8.17
CA PRO A 205 -6.83 -24.27 -8.16
C PRO A 205 -7.38 -24.68 -9.55
N PHE A 206 -6.55 -24.64 -10.61
CA PHE A 206 -6.92 -24.94 -12.00
C PHE A 206 -6.75 -26.43 -12.38
N GLY A 207 -6.54 -27.34 -11.41
CA GLY A 207 -6.47 -28.78 -11.65
C GLY A 207 -5.07 -29.33 -11.98
N LEU A 208 -4.05 -28.49 -12.04
CA LEU A 208 -2.66 -28.91 -11.91
C LEU A 208 -2.38 -29.10 -10.41
N HIS A 209 -2.53 -30.32 -9.92
CA HIS A 209 -2.06 -30.70 -8.59
C HIS A 209 -0.54 -30.49 -8.52
N VAL A 210 -0.12 -29.28 -8.16
CA VAL A 210 1.22 -29.06 -7.62
C VAL A 210 1.11 -29.49 -6.16
N PRO A 211 1.68 -30.64 -5.76
CA PRO A 211 1.53 -31.14 -4.41
C PRO A 211 2.03 -30.09 -3.43
N MET A 212 1.40 -30.08 -2.25
CA MET A 212 1.51 -29.12 -1.14
C MET A 212 2.92 -29.00 -0.51
N PHE A 213 4.00 -29.19 -1.28
CA PHE A 213 5.41 -29.00 -0.91
C PHE A 213 5.96 -27.62 -1.29
N GLY A 214 5.08 -26.68 -1.65
CA GLY A 214 5.41 -25.33 -2.10
C GLY A 214 6.04 -24.39 -1.05
N LEU A 215 6.06 -24.77 0.23
CA LEU A 215 6.79 -24.05 1.27
C LEU A 215 8.30 -24.32 1.23
N VAL A 216 8.73 -25.47 0.71
CA VAL A 216 10.14 -25.89 0.65
C VAL A 216 10.98 -24.99 -0.28
N PRO A 217 10.56 -24.61 -1.50
CA PRO A 217 11.35 -23.71 -2.34
C PRO A 217 11.42 -22.28 -1.80
N VAL A 218 10.35 -21.78 -1.15
CA VAL A 218 10.35 -20.46 -0.51
C VAL A 218 11.32 -20.43 0.67
N LEU A 219 11.30 -21.46 1.52
CA LEU A 219 12.25 -21.62 2.63
C LEU A 219 13.68 -21.89 2.14
N ALA A 220 13.86 -22.65 1.06
CA ALA A 220 15.18 -22.91 0.46
C ALA A 220 15.78 -21.64 -0.16
N VAL A 221 14.97 -20.79 -0.80
CA VAL A 221 15.41 -19.50 -1.34
C VAL A 221 15.77 -18.52 -0.21
N ILE A 222 15.02 -18.52 0.90
CA ILE A 222 15.35 -17.75 2.11
C ILE A 222 16.65 -18.28 2.76
N ALA A 223 16.84 -19.60 2.83
CA ALA A 223 18.02 -20.23 3.43
C ALA A 223 19.29 -20.06 2.58
N VAL A 224 19.19 -20.18 1.25
CA VAL A 224 20.31 -20.05 0.31
C VAL A 224 20.64 -18.58 0.02
N GLY A 225 19.69 -17.65 0.22
CA GLY A 225 19.88 -16.20 0.09
C GLY A 225 20.54 -15.52 1.29
N ALA A 226 20.81 -16.26 2.38
CA ALA A 226 21.39 -15.73 3.61
C ALA A 226 22.94 -15.81 3.81
N PRO A 227 23.83 -15.96 2.80
CA PRO A 227 25.27 -16.14 3.07
C PRO A 227 26.00 -14.86 3.52
N GLY A 228 25.29 -13.76 3.83
CA GLY A 228 25.87 -12.48 4.22
C GLY A 228 25.80 -12.11 5.72
N LEU A 229 24.91 -12.73 6.50
CA LEU A 229 24.68 -12.32 7.90
C LEU A 229 25.80 -12.76 8.86
N GLY A 230 26.57 -13.80 8.50
CA GLY A 230 27.65 -14.34 9.35
C GLY A 230 28.94 -13.51 9.40
N ARG A 231 29.16 -12.53 8.51
CA ARG A 231 30.43 -11.76 8.46
C ARG A 231 30.41 -10.44 9.23
N ARG A 232 29.24 -9.88 9.55
CA ARG A 232 29.16 -8.57 10.24
C ARG A 232 29.27 -8.63 11.76
N PHE A 233 29.12 -9.80 12.39
CA PHE A 233 29.27 -9.92 13.85
C PHE A 233 30.70 -10.24 14.32
N ARG A 234 31.64 -10.49 13.41
CA ARG A 234 33.02 -10.88 13.77
C ARG A 234 33.91 -9.68 14.18
N GLY A 235 33.43 -8.44 14.08
CA GLY A 235 34.15 -7.22 14.47
C GLY A 235 33.75 -6.61 15.82
N LEU A 236 32.75 -7.17 16.51
CA LEU A 236 32.22 -6.61 17.77
C LEU A 236 32.70 -7.34 19.03
N ILE A 237 33.64 -8.29 18.90
CA ILE A 237 34.34 -8.84 20.06
C ILE A 237 35.52 -7.90 20.35
N PRO A 238 35.48 -7.08 21.41
CA PRO A 238 36.63 -6.28 21.80
C PRO A 238 37.79 -7.23 22.10
N ARG A 239 38.90 -7.08 21.37
CA ARG A 239 40.16 -7.71 21.74
C ARG A 239 40.54 -7.19 23.12
N THR A 240 40.30 -7.99 24.15
CA THR A 240 40.92 -7.78 25.45
C THR A 240 42.43 -7.88 25.25
N SER A 241 43.11 -6.74 25.33
CA SER A 241 44.57 -6.70 25.40
C SER A 241 44.99 -7.44 26.67
N LYS A 242 45.49 -8.66 26.52
CA LYS A 242 46.36 -9.25 27.55
C LYS A 242 47.64 -8.43 27.56
N GLY A 243 47.82 -7.66 28.62
CA GLY A 243 49.08 -7.00 28.94
C GLY A 243 50.05 -7.94 29.65
N ALA A 244 51.31 -7.49 29.67
CA ALA A 244 52.48 -7.95 30.41
C ALA A 244 53.09 -9.29 30.00
#